data_AF-A0A8H4SI36-F1
#
_entry.id   AF-A0A8H4SI36-F1
#
_cell.length_a   1.000
_cell.length_b   1.000
_cell.length_c   1.000
_cell.angle_alpha   90.00
_cell.angle_beta   90.00
_cell.angle_gamma   90.00
#
_symmetry.space_group_name_H-M   'P 1'
#
loop_
_entity.id
_entity.type
_entity.pdbx_description
1 polymer ?
#
loop_
_entity_poly.entity_id
_entity_poly.type
_entity_poly.pdbx_seq_one_letter_code
_entity_poly.pdbx_strand_id
1 'polypeptide(L)'
;MTLFILTETSAGYALLKAKDKKLLKRDDIAEEASTAEGVSNLLKLKSFQKFDSAASALEEAASIMEGKVTPALASLLDGIKDEKKVSLAVADTKLGNSISKLPGLDIQLIADSSTNDIFRAIREHLTTLIPGLAPSDMSTMSLGLSHSLARHKLKFSPDKIDTMIVQAIGLLDDLDKELNTYAMRVKEWYGWHFPELAKILNDNIAYAKLVLKMGMRSNWETADLAEILPEEIEGAVKAAADRSMGTEISPEDLENIQALAEQVVGFYDYRSQLASYLTSRMNAIAPNLTALVGDLVGARLIAHAGSLTSLSKSPASTIQILGAEKALFRALKTKHDTPKYGLIYHASLIGQATGRNKGKMARILAAKASLGIRVDSLAEWGDDVTEEDKAALGTEARFNLERKLAGMEGKPIKPRGVAIAPNGVQAEKFDLKEARKYNPDADALASEEPATAQKSKKEKKKLVEEVEDEEMADADSDEAEDSDESEAEAPQEERYERKLERGEITFDKEGNPTSVSKKDLKKSKKDAKKADKDDGKKRKRSEDEDEKKKKKKSKGE
;
A
#
# COMPACT_ATOMS: atom_id res chain seq x y z
N MET A 1 -70.17 -6.12 -11.79
CA MET A 1 -68.90 -6.49 -12.44
C MET A 1 -68.42 -7.77 -11.77
N THR A 2 -67.74 -8.65 -12.49
CA THR A 2 -67.04 -9.77 -11.86
C THR A 2 -65.75 -9.22 -11.25
N LEU A 3 -65.56 -9.46 -9.95
CA LEU A 3 -64.38 -8.99 -9.23
C LEU A 3 -63.33 -10.10 -9.22
N PHE A 4 -62.17 -9.79 -9.78
CA PHE A 4 -60.96 -10.59 -9.72
C PHE A 4 -59.95 -9.92 -8.81
N ILE A 5 -59.15 -10.73 -8.13
CA ILE A 5 -58.10 -10.28 -7.24
C ILE A 5 -56.81 -10.93 -7.71
N LEU A 6 -55.84 -10.11 -8.09
CA LEU A 6 -54.50 -10.57 -8.46
C LEU A 6 -53.65 -10.62 -7.20
N THR A 7 -53.18 -11.81 -6.84
CA THR A 7 -52.30 -12.00 -5.68
C THR A 7 -50.96 -12.56 -6.14
N GLU A 8 -49.90 -11.90 -5.72
CA GLU A 8 -48.52 -12.28 -5.99
C GLU A 8 -47.98 -13.07 -4.80
N THR A 9 -47.35 -14.20 -5.08
CA THR A 9 -46.76 -15.07 -4.07
C THR A 9 -45.36 -15.49 -4.51
N SER A 10 -44.53 -15.95 -3.56
CA SER A 10 -43.20 -16.50 -3.90
C SER A 10 -43.26 -17.75 -4.78
N ALA A 11 -44.41 -18.43 -4.85
CA ALA A 11 -44.62 -19.60 -5.67
C ALA A 11 -45.15 -19.28 -7.08
N GLY A 12 -45.74 -18.10 -7.30
CA GLY A 12 -46.43 -17.76 -8.54
C GLY A 12 -47.53 -16.70 -8.40
N TYR A 13 -48.25 -16.50 -9.50
CA TYR A 13 -49.41 -15.62 -9.55
C TYR A 13 -50.71 -16.38 -9.34
N ALA A 14 -51.54 -15.89 -8.42
CA ALA A 14 -52.86 -16.41 -8.16
C ALA A 14 -53.92 -15.40 -8.60
N LEU A 15 -54.88 -15.87 -9.39
CA LEU A 15 -56.06 -15.11 -9.75
C LEU A 15 -57.28 -15.68 -9.04
N LEU A 16 -57.81 -14.91 -8.10
CA LEU A 16 -58.96 -15.27 -7.27
C LEU A 16 -60.20 -14.57 -7.81
N LYS A 17 -61.31 -15.29 -7.95
CA LYS A 17 -62.63 -14.76 -8.30
C LYS A 17 -63.46 -14.61 -7.04
N ALA A 18 -63.96 -13.41 -6.77
CA ALA A 18 -64.92 -13.21 -5.70
C ALA A 18 -66.28 -13.82 -6.08
N LYS A 19 -66.91 -14.55 -5.16
CA LYS A 19 -68.27 -15.08 -5.39
C LYS A 19 -69.32 -13.98 -5.36
N ASP A 20 -69.10 -12.95 -4.53
CA ASP A 20 -69.98 -11.78 -4.41
C ASP A 20 -69.51 -10.57 -5.22
N LYS A 21 -70.41 -10.00 -6.02
CA LYS A 21 -70.15 -8.85 -6.90
C LYS A 21 -70.00 -7.51 -6.16
N LYS A 22 -70.36 -7.44 -4.88
CA LYS A 22 -70.31 -6.23 -4.02
C LYS A 22 -69.38 -6.42 -2.81
N LEU A 23 -68.45 -7.37 -2.88
CA LEU A 23 -67.58 -7.74 -1.75
C LEU A 23 -66.93 -6.51 -1.09
N LEU A 24 -66.34 -5.62 -1.89
CA LEU A 24 -65.63 -4.41 -1.44
C LEU A 24 -66.49 -3.32 -0.77
N LYS A 25 -67.82 -3.47 -0.74
CA LYS A 25 -68.75 -2.48 -0.17
C LYS A 25 -69.35 -2.93 1.17
N ARG A 26 -68.94 -4.08 1.70
CA ARG A 26 -69.39 -4.59 2.99
C ARG A 26 -68.40 -4.18 4.07
N ASP A 27 -68.91 -3.76 5.21
CA ASP A 27 -68.08 -3.42 6.38
C ASP A 27 -67.71 -4.69 7.20
N ASP A 28 -68.39 -5.82 6.98
CA ASP A 28 -68.25 -7.07 7.74
C ASP A 28 -67.13 -8.01 7.22
N ILE A 29 -66.35 -7.60 6.21
CA ILE A 29 -65.36 -8.46 5.53
C ILE A 29 -64.31 -8.97 6.53
N ALA A 30 -63.89 -8.15 7.49
CA ALA A 30 -62.86 -8.50 8.45
C ALA A 30 -63.28 -9.64 9.39
N GLU A 31 -64.57 -9.71 9.75
CA GLU A 31 -65.10 -10.74 10.65
C GLU A 31 -65.28 -12.07 9.91
N GLU A 32 -65.87 -12.05 8.72
CA GLU A 32 -66.09 -13.25 7.90
C GLU A 32 -64.77 -13.84 7.38
N ALA A 33 -63.78 -12.99 7.07
CA ALA A 33 -62.50 -13.41 6.52
C ALA A 33 -61.48 -13.87 7.59
N SER A 34 -61.85 -13.89 8.87
CA SER A 34 -61.01 -14.38 9.96
C SER A 34 -60.81 -15.91 9.93
N THR A 35 -61.77 -16.66 9.37
CA THR A 35 -61.72 -18.12 9.30
C THR A 35 -61.40 -18.62 7.89
N ALA A 36 -60.66 -19.73 7.79
CA ALA A 36 -60.28 -20.34 6.51
C ALA A 36 -61.52 -20.74 5.68
N GLU A 37 -62.58 -21.21 6.33
CA GLU A 37 -63.84 -21.57 5.68
C GLU A 37 -64.57 -20.34 5.15
N GLY A 38 -64.56 -19.23 5.92
CA GLY A 38 -65.11 -17.94 5.49
C GLY A 38 -64.41 -17.42 4.23
N VAL A 39 -63.08 -17.45 4.20
CA VAL A 39 -62.31 -16.98 3.03
C VAL A 39 -62.55 -17.85 1.78
N SER A 40 -62.62 -19.18 1.93
CA SER A 40 -62.98 -20.11 0.83
C SER A 40 -64.43 -19.94 0.36
N ASN A 41 -65.31 -19.48 1.25
CA ASN A 41 -66.67 -19.12 0.90
C ASN A 41 -66.73 -17.82 0.10
N LEU A 42 -65.92 -16.81 0.43
CA LEU A 42 -65.88 -15.52 -0.26
C LEU A 42 -65.13 -15.56 -1.60
N LEU A 43 -64.04 -16.31 -1.67
CA LEU A 43 -63.10 -16.34 -2.79
C LEU A 43 -62.96 -17.74 -3.36
N LYS A 44 -62.88 -17.85 -4.68
CA LYS A 44 -62.57 -19.10 -5.38
C LYS A 44 -61.39 -18.89 -6.33
N LEU A 45 -60.41 -19.80 -6.29
CA LEU A 45 -59.31 -19.80 -7.25
C LEU A 45 -59.83 -20.01 -8.68
N LYS A 46 -59.48 -19.10 -9.59
CA LYS A 46 -59.77 -19.23 -11.03
C LYS A 46 -58.58 -19.82 -11.76
N SER A 47 -57.40 -19.24 -11.58
CA SER A 47 -56.16 -19.73 -12.17
C SER A 47 -54.99 -19.48 -11.23
N PHE A 48 -54.05 -20.42 -11.24
CA PHE A 48 -52.78 -20.30 -10.54
C PHE A 48 -51.67 -20.61 -11.53
N GLN A 49 -50.78 -19.64 -11.75
CA GLN A 49 -49.60 -19.80 -12.58
C GLN A 49 -48.39 -19.91 -11.66
N LYS A 50 -47.88 -21.13 -11.54
CA LYS A 50 -46.69 -21.44 -10.74
C LYS A 50 -45.44 -20.98 -11.49
N PHE A 51 -44.43 -20.51 -10.77
CA PHE A 51 -43.11 -20.29 -11.34
C PHE A 51 -42.35 -21.62 -11.49
N ASP A 52 -41.74 -21.82 -12.65
CA ASP A 52 -41.03 -23.07 -12.97
C ASP A 52 -39.65 -23.14 -12.27
N SER A 53 -38.99 -21.99 -12.09
CA SER A 53 -37.64 -21.90 -11.53
C SER A 53 -37.47 -20.71 -10.57
N ALA A 54 -36.45 -20.78 -9.71
CA ALA A 54 -36.07 -19.66 -8.85
C ALA A 54 -35.54 -18.45 -9.65
N ALA A 55 -34.95 -18.68 -10.83
CA ALA A 55 -34.44 -17.62 -11.70
C ALA A 55 -35.60 -16.82 -12.32
N SER A 56 -36.59 -17.52 -12.88
CA SER A 56 -37.81 -16.89 -13.38
C SER A 56 -38.55 -16.16 -12.26
N ALA A 57 -38.64 -16.75 -11.07
CA ALA A 57 -39.28 -16.09 -9.92
C ALA A 57 -38.56 -14.79 -9.51
N LEU A 58 -37.23 -14.73 -9.63
CA LEU A 58 -36.45 -13.53 -9.36
C LEU A 58 -36.72 -12.42 -10.40
N GLU A 59 -36.69 -12.76 -11.69
CA GLU A 59 -36.94 -11.79 -12.78
C GLU A 59 -38.35 -11.20 -12.67
N GLU A 60 -39.32 -12.06 -12.38
CA GLU A 60 -40.71 -11.69 -12.12
C GLU A 60 -40.83 -10.76 -10.90
N ALA A 61 -40.21 -11.13 -9.77
CA ALA A 61 -40.21 -10.31 -8.55
C ALA A 61 -39.48 -8.96 -8.72
N ALA A 62 -38.39 -8.92 -9.50
CA ALA A 62 -37.68 -7.68 -9.81
C ALA A 62 -38.53 -6.75 -10.70
N SER A 63 -39.21 -7.31 -11.70
CA SER A 63 -40.09 -6.57 -12.60
C SER A 63 -41.31 -5.99 -11.88
N ILE A 64 -41.91 -6.75 -10.97
CA ILE A 64 -43.01 -6.29 -10.12
C ILE A 64 -42.57 -5.14 -9.22
N MET A 65 -41.37 -5.21 -8.64
CA MET A 65 -40.83 -4.14 -7.79
C MET A 65 -40.70 -2.81 -8.56
N GLU A 66 -40.39 -2.89 -9.86
CA GLU A 66 -40.36 -1.74 -10.77
C GLU A 66 -41.77 -1.36 -11.31
N GLY A 67 -42.79 -2.15 -10.99
CA GLY A 67 -44.16 -1.98 -11.47
C GLY A 67 -44.33 -2.30 -12.95
N LYS A 68 -43.44 -3.10 -13.54
CA LYS A 68 -43.51 -3.52 -14.95
C LYS A 68 -44.34 -4.81 -15.06
N VAL A 69 -45.14 -4.89 -16.12
CA VAL A 69 -45.88 -6.12 -16.45
C VAL A 69 -44.97 -7.08 -17.18
N THR A 70 -44.88 -8.31 -16.68
CA THR A 70 -44.11 -9.39 -17.29
C THR A 70 -44.95 -10.20 -18.28
N PRO A 71 -44.31 -10.96 -19.19
CA PRO A 71 -45.01 -11.86 -20.10
C PRO A 71 -45.85 -12.92 -19.39
N ALA A 72 -45.39 -13.45 -18.23
CA ALA A 72 -46.15 -14.40 -17.44
C ALA A 72 -47.44 -13.76 -16.90
N LEU A 73 -47.34 -12.56 -16.34
CA LEU A 73 -48.50 -11.82 -15.84
C LEU A 73 -49.47 -11.45 -16.97
N ALA A 74 -48.96 -11.07 -18.14
CA ALA A 74 -49.80 -10.84 -19.33
C ALA A 74 -50.56 -12.11 -19.76
N SER A 75 -49.88 -13.26 -19.81
CA SER A 75 -50.50 -14.56 -20.13
C SER A 75 -51.58 -14.95 -19.12
N LEU A 76 -51.42 -14.63 -17.84
CA LEU A 76 -52.44 -14.89 -16.82
C LEU A 76 -53.69 -14.02 -17.05
N LEU A 77 -53.49 -12.74 -17.35
CA LEU A 77 -54.57 -11.77 -17.57
C LEU A 77 -55.33 -12.03 -18.87
N ASP A 78 -54.67 -12.63 -19.87
CA ASP A 78 -55.32 -13.05 -21.11
C ASP A 78 -56.48 -14.04 -20.88
N GLY A 79 -56.39 -14.88 -19.85
CA GLY A 79 -57.49 -15.78 -19.43
C GLY A 79 -58.74 -15.08 -18.87
N ILE A 80 -58.74 -13.75 -18.80
CA ILE A 80 -59.86 -12.93 -18.32
C ILE A 80 -60.48 -12.09 -19.45
N LYS A 81 -59.86 -12.03 -20.64
CA LYS A 81 -60.29 -11.20 -21.78
C LYS A 81 -61.73 -11.45 -22.24
N ASP A 82 -62.22 -12.68 -22.13
CA ASP A 82 -63.55 -13.06 -22.63
C ASP A 82 -64.71 -12.67 -21.68
N GLU A 83 -64.43 -12.26 -20.43
CA GLU A 83 -65.47 -11.87 -19.48
C GLU A 83 -65.89 -10.39 -19.69
N LYS A 84 -67.19 -10.15 -19.88
CA LYS A 84 -67.73 -8.77 -20.05
C LYS A 84 -67.86 -8.06 -18.68
N LYS A 85 -67.31 -6.85 -18.56
CA LYS A 85 -67.35 -5.96 -17.37
C LYS A 85 -66.64 -6.53 -16.13
N VAL A 86 -65.31 -6.63 -16.25
CA VAL A 86 -64.37 -7.15 -15.25
C VAL A 86 -63.78 -6.02 -14.43
N SER A 87 -63.77 -6.19 -13.11
CA SER A 87 -63.01 -5.34 -12.18
C SER A 87 -61.85 -6.13 -11.58
N LEU A 88 -60.64 -5.58 -11.59
CA LEU A 88 -59.44 -6.23 -11.06
C LEU A 88 -58.92 -5.45 -9.85
N ALA A 89 -58.84 -6.13 -8.71
CA ALA A 89 -58.19 -5.64 -7.50
C ALA A 89 -56.70 -5.97 -7.52
N VAL A 90 -55.85 -4.96 -7.34
CA VAL A 90 -54.38 -5.06 -7.27
C VAL A 90 -53.91 -4.31 -6.03
N ALA A 91 -52.94 -4.88 -5.31
CA ALA A 91 -52.45 -4.28 -4.06
C ALA A 91 -51.65 -2.98 -4.33
N ASP A 92 -50.82 -2.97 -5.37
CA ASP A 92 -49.97 -1.83 -5.73
C ASP A 92 -50.58 -0.98 -6.85
N THR A 93 -50.66 0.33 -6.59
CA THR A 93 -51.18 1.32 -7.55
C THR A 93 -50.29 1.47 -8.79
N LYS A 94 -48.96 1.39 -8.63
CA LYS A 94 -47.99 1.47 -9.74
C LYS A 94 -48.17 0.32 -10.72
N LEU A 95 -48.23 -0.90 -10.20
CA LEU A 95 -48.47 -2.09 -11.01
C LEU A 95 -49.85 -2.02 -11.68
N GLY A 96 -50.87 -1.58 -10.94
CA GLY A 96 -52.21 -1.35 -11.48
C GLY A 96 -52.21 -0.41 -12.68
N ASN A 97 -51.53 0.73 -12.58
CA ASN A 97 -51.40 1.67 -13.70
C ASN A 97 -50.69 1.06 -14.92
N SER A 98 -49.71 0.19 -14.71
CA SER A 98 -49.02 -0.52 -15.80
C SER A 98 -49.91 -1.57 -16.46
N ILE A 99 -50.70 -2.31 -15.67
CA ILE A 99 -51.69 -3.27 -16.18
C ILE A 99 -52.78 -2.57 -16.99
N SER A 100 -53.23 -1.38 -16.56
CA SER A 100 -54.22 -0.58 -17.30
C SER A 100 -53.73 -0.12 -18.68
N LYS A 101 -52.42 -0.09 -18.92
CA LYS A 101 -51.83 0.29 -20.21
C LYS A 101 -51.69 -0.89 -21.17
N LEU A 102 -52.03 -2.12 -20.75
CA LEU A 102 -51.93 -3.29 -21.60
C LEU A 102 -52.98 -3.25 -22.73
N PRO A 103 -52.58 -3.50 -23.99
CA PRO A 103 -53.50 -3.49 -25.12
C PRO A 103 -54.46 -4.70 -25.06
N GLY A 104 -55.76 -4.45 -25.25
CA GLY A 104 -56.78 -5.50 -25.38
C GLY A 104 -57.44 -5.97 -24.07
N LEU A 105 -57.28 -5.25 -22.96
CA LEU A 105 -57.92 -5.53 -21.68
C LEU A 105 -58.73 -4.32 -21.20
N ASP A 106 -60.05 -4.34 -21.41
CA ASP A 106 -60.99 -3.35 -20.84
C ASP A 106 -61.34 -3.72 -19.38
N ILE A 107 -60.40 -3.46 -18.47
CA ILE A 107 -60.53 -3.79 -17.03
C ILE A 107 -60.66 -2.51 -16.21
N GLN A 108 -61.66 -2.46 -15.31
CA GLN A 108 -61.71 -1.44 -14.26
C GLN A 108 -60.81 -1.84 -13.09
N LEU A 109 -59.75 -1.09 -12.87
CA LEU A 109 -58.75 -1.42 -11.84
C LEU A 109 -59.09 -0.74 -10.51
N ILE A 110 -59.01 -1.51 -9.43
CA ILE A 110 -59.30 -1.08 -8.07
C ILE A 110 -58.04 -1.33 -7.23
N ALA A 111 -57.36 -0.27 -6.83
CA ALA A 111 -56.17 -0.31 -6.00
C ALA A 111 -56.31 0.72 -4.88
N ASP A 112 -57.38 0.59 -4.09
CA ASP A 112 -57.71 1.46 -2.97
C ASP A 112 -57.63 0.71 -1.63
N SER A 113 -57.70 1.46 -0.53
CA SER A 113 -57.61 0.90 0.83
C SER A 113 -58.70 -0.12 1.16
N SER A 114 -59.79 -0.14 0.40
CA SER A 114 -60.89 -1.11 0.56
C SER A 114 -60.46 -2.56 0.28
N THR A 115 -59.37 -2.75 -0.46
CA THR A 115 -58.84 -4.08 -0.83
C THR A 115 -57.88 -4.67 0.21
N ASN A 116 -57.40 -3.88 1.18
CA ASN A 116 -56.35 -4.28 2.12
C ASN A 116 -56.76 -5.46 3.01
N ASP A 117 -57.98 -5.45 3.54
CA ASP A 117 -58.47 -6.53 4.42
C ASP A 117 -58.59 -7.85 3.67
N ILE A 118 -58.96 -7.79 2.38
CA ILE A 118 -59.03 -8.97 1.53
C ILE A 118 -57.63 -9.51 1.23
N PHE A 119 -56.66 -8.65 0.90
CA PHE A 119 -55.27 -9.08 0.70
C PHE A 119 -54.65 -9.66 1.96
N ARG A 120 -55.00 -9.13 3.14
CA ARG A 120 -54.58 -9.67 4.43
C ARG A 120 -55.15 -11.07 4.66
N ALA A 121 -56.46 -11.25 4.46
CA ALA A 121 -57.11 -12.54 4.62
C ALA A 121 -56.59 -13.60 3.63
N ILE A 122 -56.34 -13.20 2.37
CA ILE A 122 -55.73 -14.09 1.36
C ILE A 122 -54.35 -14.54 1.78
N ARG A 123 -53.52 -13.65 2.35
CA ARG A 123 -52.16 -13.99 2.82
C ARG A 123 -52.17 -14.89 4.03
N GLU A 124 -53.11 -14.68 4.96
CA GLU A 124 -53.26 -15.50 6.17
C GLU A 124 -53.71 -16.93 5.83
N HIS A 125 -54.66 -17.07 4.91
CA HIS A 125 -55.26 -18.34 4.50
C HIS A 125 -54.81 -18.81 3.11
N LEU A 126 -53.58 -18.49 2.71
CA LEU A 126 -53.13 -18.71 1.33
C LEU A 126 -53.02 -20.18 0.94
N THR A 127 -52.56 -21.01 1.88
CA THR A 127 -52.39 -22.46 1.69
C THR A 127 -53.71 -23.21 1.58
N THR A 128 -54.80 -22.65 2.11
CA THR A 128 -56.14 -23.23 1.98
C THR A 128 -56.80 -22.81 0.66
N LEU A 129 -56.46 -21.64 0.13
CA LEU A 129 -56.96 -21.12 -1.16
C LEU A 129 -56.34 -21.78 -2.38
N ILE A 130 -55.09 -22.25 -2.30
CA ILE A 130 -54.37 -22.86 -3.42
C ILE A 130 -54.14 -24.36 -3.14
N PRO A 131 -54.88 -25.26 -3.80
CA PRO A 131 -54.71 -26.70 -3.60
C PRO A 131 -53.30 -27.16 -4.02
N GLY A 132 -52.66 -27.98 -3.18
CA GLY A 132 -51.36 -28.57 -3.49
C GLY A 132 -50.14 -27.75 -3.05
N LEU A 133 -50.33 -26.62 -2.36
CA LEU A 133 -49.26 -25.86 -1.71
C LEU A 133 -49.22 -26.15 -0.21
N ALA A 134 -48.23 -26.92 0.22
CA ALA A 134 -47.97 -27.14 1.64
C ALA A 134 -47.35 -25.86 2.27
N PRO A 135 -47.63 -25.57 3.56
CA PRO A 135 -47.00 -24.44 4.26
C PRO A 135 -45.47 -24.49 4.29
N SER A 136 -44.88 -25.71 4.34
CA SER A 136 -43.43 -25.94 4.27
C SER A 136 -42.82 -25.56 2.92
N ASP A 137 -43.57 -25.77 1.84
CA ASP A 137 -43.08 -25.52 0.49
C ASP A 137 -43.10 -24.02 0.20
N MET A 138 -44.11 -23.32 0.73
CA MET A 138 -44.18 -21.87 0.63
C MET A 138 -43.02 -21.17 1.38
N SER A 139 -42.68 -21.65 2.58
CA SER A 139 -41.58 -21.06 3.36
C SER A 139 -40.23 -21.29 2.70
N THR A 140 -39.99 -22.48 2.14
CA THR A 140 -38.76 -22.78 1.38
C THR A 140 -38.65 -21.99 0.08
N MET A 141 -39.74 -21.84 -0.68
CA MET A 141 -39.77 -20.98 -1.87
C MET A 141 -39.54 -19.50 -1.52
N SER A 142 -40.16 -19.01 -0.44
CA SER A 142 -39.96 -17.63 0.05
C SER A 142 -38.52 -17.39 0.47
N LEU A 143 -37.90 -18.32 1.19
CA LEU A 143 -36.50 -18.26 1.58
C LEU A 143 -35.58 -18.26 0.34
N GLY A 144 -35.84 -19.14 -0.62
CA GLY A 144 -35.06 -19.24 -1.86
C GLY A 144 -35.12 -17.95 -2.69
N LEU A 145 -36.32 -17.38 -2.86
CA LEU A 145 -36.52 -16.11 -3.56
C LEU A 145 -35.83 -14.95 -2.82
N SER A 146 -35.98 -14.90 -1.48
CA SER A 146 -35.36 -13.87 -0.63
C SER A 146 -33.83 -13.90 -0.73
N HIS A 147 -33.21 -15.08 -0.65
CA HIS A 147 -31.78 -15.24 -0.85
C HIS A 147 -31.34 -14.83 -2.26
N SER A 148 -32.11 -15.19 -3.28
CA SER A 148 -31.76 -14.88 -4.67
C SER A 148 -31.87 -13.39 -4.96
N LEU A 149 -32.91 -12.71 -4.45
CA LEU A 149 -33.09 -11.27 -4.56
C LEU A 149 -32.03 -10.50 -3.78
N ALA A 150 -31.69 -10.97 -2.57
CA ALA A 150 -30.57 -10.40 -1.80
C ALA A 150 -29.23 -10.58 -2.51
N ARG A 151 -28.97 -11.76 -3.10
CA ARG A 151 -27.77 -12.00 -3.92
C ARG A 151 -27.74 -11.12 -5.16
N HIS A 152 -28.86 -10.91 -5.85
CA HIS A 152 -28.94 -9.99 -6.97
C HIS A 152 -28.52 -8.60 -6.53
N LYS A 153 -29.16 -8.04 -5.50
CA LYS A 153 -28.80 -6.72 -4.94
C LYS A 153 -27.34 -6.65 -4.46
N LEU A 154 -26.81 -7.72 -3.86
CA LEU A 154 -25.43 -7.78 -3.39
C LEU A 154 -24.40 -8.00 -4.50
N LYS A 155 -24.73 -8.71 -5.58
CA LYS A 155 -23.85 -8.87 -6.76
C LYS A 155 -23.60 -7.53 -7.44
N PHE A 156 -24.58 -6.64 -7.38
CA PHE A 156 -24.44 -5.25 -7.83
C PHE A 156 -23.84 -4.32 -6.75
N SER A 157 -23.53 -4.82 -5.55
CA SER A 157 -22.84 -4.01 -4.54
C SER A 157 -21.33 -4.06 -4.78
N PRO A 158 -20.69 -2.94 -5.16
CA PRO A 158 -19.24 -2.87 -5.37
C PRO A 158 -18.43 -3.08 -4.08
N ASP A 159 -19.06 -2.95 -2.91
CA ASP A 159 -18.44 -2.95 -1.58
C ASP A 159 -17.77 -4.28 -1.16
N LYS A 160 -18.00 -5.38 -1.88
CA LYS A 160 -17.39 -6.69 -1.54
C LYS A 160 -16.29 -7.15 -2.52
N ILE A 161 -16.06 -6.42 -3.61
CA ILE A 161 -15.09 -6.80 -4.64
C ILE A 161 -13.65 -6.56 -4.14
N ASP A 162 -13.45 -5.59 -3.22
CA ASP A 162 -12.17 -5.23 -2.62
C ASP A 162 -11.55 -6.34 -1.75
N THR A 163 -12.35 -7.25 -1.19
CA THR A 163 -11.86 -8.42 -0.43
C THR A 163 -10.95 -9.32 -1.27
N MET A 164 -11.19 -9.42 -2.58
CA MET A 164 -10.35 -10.19 -3.50
C MET A 164 -8.96 -9.57 -3.67
N ILE A 165 -8.85 -8.24 -3.62
CA ILE A 165 -7.57 -7.53 -3.69
C ILE A 165 -6.73 -7.85 -2.46
N VAL A 166 -7.35 -7.85 -1.26
CA VAL A 166 -6.67 -8.18 0.00
C VAL A 166 -6.09 -9.59 -0.03
N GLN A 167 -6.85 -10.56 -0.54
CA GLN A 167 -6.36 -11.94 -0.68
C GLN A 167 -5.26 -12.05 -1.75
N ALA A 168 -5.42 -11.37 -2.89
CA ALA A 168 -4.45 -11.43 -3.98
C ALA A 168 -3.09 -10.84 -3.60
N ILE A 169 -3.05 -9.71 -2.86
CA ILE A 169 -1.77 -9.13 -2.41
C ILE A 169 -1.12 -9.96 -1.31
N GLY A 170 -1.90 -10.53 -0.38
CA GLY A 170 -1.37 -11.45 0.62
C GLY A 170 -0.73 -12.68 -0.03
N LEU A 171 -1.42 -13.27 -1.01
CA LEU A 171 -0.87 -14.38 -1.79
C LEU A 171 0.37 -13.98 -2.58
N LEU A 172 0.44 -12.77 -3.14
CA LEU A 172 1.61 -12.28 -3.86
C LEU A 172 2.84 -12.19 -2.93
N ASP A 173 2.66 -11.62 -1.73
CA ASP A 173 3.74 -11.48 -0.74
C ASP A 173 4.18 -12.87 -0.21
N ASP A 174 3.25 -13.82 -0.01
CA ASP A 174 3.57 -15.21 0.35
C ASP A 174 4.32 -15.94 -0.77
N LEU A 175 3.88 -15.79 -2.03
CA LEU A 175 4.55 -16.38 -3.19
C LEU A 175 5.97 -15.86 -3.35
N ASP A 176 6.21 -14.56 -3.17
CA ASP A 176 7.56 -13.99 -3.29
C ASP A 176 8.52 -14.60 -2.24
N LYS A 177 8.03 -14.86 -1.02
CA LYS A 177 8.82 -15.51 0.05
C LYS A 177 9.10 -16.98 -0.24
N GLU A 178 8.08 -17.73 -0.63
CA GLU A 178 8.23 -19.16 -0.94
C GLU A 178 9.07 -19.38 -2.19
N LEU A 179 8.88 -18.55 -3.23
CA LEU A 179 9.70 -18.58 -4.45
C LEU A 179 11.18 -18.37 -4.13
N ASN A 180 11.52 -17.40 -3.27
CA ASN A 180 12.91 -17.20 -2.87
C ASN A 180 13.46 -18.41 -2.09
N THR A 181 12.65 -19.00 -1.20
CA THR A 181 13.06 -20.17 -0.42
C THR A 181 13.30 -21.39 -1.31
N TYR A 182 12.40 -21.67 -2.26
CA TYR A 182 12.56 -22.76 -3.22
C TYR A 182 13.70 -22.50 -4.20
N ALA A 183 13.90 -21.26 -4.66
CA ALA A 183 15.01 -20.92 -5.52
C ALA A 183 16.37 -21.13 -4.84
N MET A 184 16.51 -20.72 -3.58
CA MET A 184 17.72 -20.99 -2.80
C MET A 184 17.94 -22.50 -2.61
N ARG A 185 16.85 -23.26 -2.40
CA ARG A 185 16.93 -24.72 -2.32
C ARG A 185 17.41 -25.37 -3.62
N VAL A 186 16.94 -24.90 -4.78
CA VAL A 186 17.42 -25.37 -6.09
C VAL A 186 18.90 -25.04 -6.29
N LYS A 187 19.35 -23.83 -5.88
CA LYS A 187 20.76 -23.43 -5.94
C LYS A 187 21.67 -24.30 -5.07
N GLU A 188 21.25 -24.60 -3.83
CA GLU A 188 22.00 -25.47 -2.94
C GLU A 188 22.04 -26.92 -3.45
N TRP A 189 20.91 -27.42 -3.98
CA TRP A 189 20.79 -28.81 -4.43
C TRP A 189 21.59 -29.06 -5.71
N TYR A 190 21.42 -28.21 -6.73
CA TYR A 190 22.19 -28.29 -7.97
C TYR A 190 23.64 -27.84 -7.78
N GLY A 191 23.93 -27.04 -6.76
CA GLY A 191 25.27 -26.61 -6.39
C GLY A 191 26.24 -27.74 -6.05
N TRP A 192 25.76 -28.93 -5.66
CA TRP A 192 26.60 -30.13 -5.54
C TRP A 192 27.16 -30.58 -6.90
N HIS A 193 26.36 -30.46 -7.95
CA HIS A 193 26.76 -30.82 -9.31
C HIS A 193 27.53 -29.70 -10.01
N PHE A 194 27.10 -28.45 -9.85
CA PHE A 194 27.72 -27.29 -10.49
C PHE A 194 27.75 -26.06 -9.55
N PRO A 195 28.73 -25.99 -8.62
CA PRO A 195 28.78 -24.94 -7.60
C PRO A 195 29.12 -23.55 -8.16
N GLU A 196 29.88 -23.46 -9.25
CA GLU A 196 30.29 -22.18 -9.85
C GLU A 196 29.11 -21.43 -10.47
N LEU A 197 28.08 -22.14 -10.93
CA LEU A 197 26.89 -21.55 -11.54
C LEU A 197 26.18 -20.57 -10.60
N ALA A 198 26.08 -20.89 -9.31
CA ALA A 198 25.42 -20.04 -8.32
C ALA A 198 26.17 -18.72 -8.06
N LYS A 199 27.49 -18.69 -8.35
CA LYS A 199 28.32 -17.48 -8.24
C LYS A 199 28.26 -16.62 -9.49
N ILE A 200 28.10 -17.24 -10.66
CA ILE A 200 27.98 -16.54 -11.95
C ILE A 200 26.58 -15.96 -12.12
N LEU A 201 25.54 -16.71 -11.74
CA LEU A 201 24.14 -16.31 -11.88
C LEU A 201 23.50 -15.91 -10.55
N ASN A 202 23.33 -14.61 -10.37
CA ASN A 202 22.58 -14.06 -9.25
C ASN A 202 21.07 -14.25 -9.41
N ASP A 203 20.54 -14.17 -10.63
CA ASP A 203 19.10 -14.34 -10.88
C ASP A 203 18.66 -15.79 -10.64
N ASN A 204 17.73 -15.94 -9.71
CA ASN A 204 17.13 -17.20 -9.28
C ASN A 204 16.30 -17.86 -10.38
N ILE A 205 15.61 -17.07 -11.21
CA ILE A 205 14.71 -17.62 -12.25
C ILE A 205 15.53 -18.07 -13.45
N ALA A 206 16.50 -17.25 -13.89
CA ALA A 206 17.46 -17.66 -14.91
C ALA A 206 18.22 -18.93 -14.50
N TYR A 207 18.60 -19.06 -13.21
CA TYR A 207 19.23 -20.26 -12.68
C TYR A 207 18.34 -21.50 -12.86
N ALA A 208 17.07 -21.44 -12.44
CA ALA A 208 16.14 -22.56 -12.58
C ALA A 208 15.90 -22.94 -14.07
N LYS A 209 15.74 -21.94 -14.95
CA LYS A 209 15.58 -22.17 -16.40
C LYS A 209 16.82 -22.81 -17.02
N LEU A 210 18.01 -22.43 -16.58
CA LEU A 210 19.25 -23.02 -17.06
C LEU A 210 19.41 -24.47 -16.60
N VAL A 211 19.06 -24.78 -15.36
CA VAL A 211 19.06 -26.18 -14.85
C VAL A 211 18.13 -27.07 -15.68
N LEU A 212 16.98 -26.55 -16.10
CA LEU A 212 16.03 -27.27 -16.98
C LEU A 212 16.61 -27.52 -18.38
N LYS A 213 17.28 -26.54 -18.98
CA LYS A 213 17.82 -26.64 -20.36
C LYS A 213 19.14 -27.41 -20.43
N MET A 214 20.07 -27.16 -19.51
CA MET A 214 21.42 -27.73 -19.53
C MET A 214 21.44 -29.14 -18.92
N GLY A 215 20.67 -29.40 -17.85
CA GLY A 215 20.65 -30.68 -17.18
C GLY A 215 22.01 -31.04 -16.58
N MET A 216 22.70 -32.03 -17.15
CA MET A 216 24.06 -32.42 -16.74
C MET A 216 25.11 -31.47 -17.33
N ARG A 217 26.21 -31.27 -16.60
CA ARG A 217 27.35 -30.49 -17.10
C ARG A 217 27.85 -30.98 -18.44
N SER A 218 27.91 -32.29 -18.70
CA SER A 218 28.35 -32.88 -19.97
C SER A 218 27.65 -32.32 -21.21
N ASN A 219 26.43 -31.81 -21.06
CA ASN A 219 25.61 -31.33 -22.17
C ASN A 219 25.83 -29.84 -22.47
N TRP A 220 26.86 -29.22 -21.86
CA TRP A 220 27.16 -27.78 -22.00
C TRP A 220 27.47 -27.36 -23.44
N GLU A 221 28.06 -28.23 -24.26
CA GLU A 221 28.35 -27.94 -25.68
C GLU A 221 27.10 -27.96 -26.56
N THR A 222 26.15 -28.85 -26.24
CA THR A 222 24.93 -29.08 -27.02
C THR A 222 23.77 -28.17 -26.63
N ALA A 223 23.81 -27.58 -25.43
CA ALA A 223 22.73 -26.74 -24.93
C ALA A 223 22.82 -25.33 -25.53
N ASP A 224 21.72 -24.89 -26.16
CA ASP A 224 21.52 -23.50 -26.55
C ASP A 224 20.98 -22.71 -25.34
N LEU A 225 21.77 -21.74 -24.87
CA LEU A 225 21.48 -20.93 -23.68
C LEU A 225 21.15 -19.47 -24.04
N ALA A 226 21.17 -19.12 -25.33
CA ALA A 226 20.98 -17.75 -25.81
C ALA A 226 19.57 -17.19 -25.49
N GLU A 227 18.56 -18.06 -25.34
CA GLU A 227 17.20 -17.68 -24.96
C GLU A 227 17.09 -17.20 -23.49
N ILE A 228 18.03 -17.61 -22.62
CA ILE A 228 17.94 -17.40 -21.17
C ILE A 228 18.96 -16.38 -20.69
N LEU A 229 20.16 -16.38 -21.27
CA LEU A 229 21.29 -15.56 -20.82
C LEU A 229 21.89 -14.72 -21.95
N PRO A 230 22.42 -13.52 -21.63
CA PRO A 230 23.29 -12.79 -22.55
C PRO A 230 24.59 -13.57 -22.87
N GLU A 231 25.13 -13.37 -24.08
CA GLU A 231 26.33 -14.07 -24.58
C GLU A 231 27.56 -13.98 -23.65
N GLU A 232 27.75 -12.83 -22.98
CA GLU A 232 28.87 -12.63 -22.04
C GLU A 232 28.81 -13.61 -20.85
N ILE A 233 27.61 -13.81 -20.30
CA ILE A 233 27.39 -14.68 -19.14
C ILE A 233 27.40 -16.15 -19.60
N GLU A 234 26.84 -16.43 -20.79
CA GLU A 234 26.86 -17.76 -21.38
C GLU A 234 28.30 -18.29 -21.57
N GLY A 235 29.21 -17.47 -22.11
CA GLY A 235 30.61 -17.86 -22.29
C GLY A 235 31.29 -18.20 -20.96
N ALA A 236 31.00 -17.44 -19.90
CA ALA A 236 31.51 -17.70 -18.56
C ALA A 236 30.93 -19.01 -17.97
N VAL A 237 29.64 -19.29 -18.16
CA VAL A 237 29.00 -20.52 -17.71
C VAL A 237 29.58 -21.74 -18.42
N LYS A 238 29.77 -21.68 -19.75
CA LYS A 238 30.38 -22.78 -20.54
C LYS A 238 31.83 -23.05 -20.11
N ALA A 239 32.63 -22.01 -19.94
CA ALA A 239 34.00 -22.14 -19.43
C ALA A 239 34.07 -22.70 -18.00
N ALA A 240 33.09 -22.33 -17.16
CA ALA A 240 32.98 -22.86 -15.80
C ALA A 240 32.50 -24.32 -15.79
N ALA A 241 31.62 -24.73 -16.71
CA ALA A 241 31.14 -26.11 -16.81
C ALA A 241 32.28 -27.10 -17.14
N ASP A 242 33.16 -26.72 -18.06
CA ASP A 242 34.35 -27.53 -18.45
C ASP A 242 35.36 -27.70 -17.29
N ARG A 243 35.52 -26.68 -16.44
CA ARG A 243 36.49 -26.67 -15.34
C ARG A 243 35.88 -26.84 -13.95
N SER A 244 34.61 -27.23 -13.87
CA SER A 244 33.86 -27.24 -12.61
C SER A 244 34.34 -28.32 -11.65
N MET A 245 34.42 -27.97 -10.37
CA MET A 245 34.82 -28.88 -9.28
C MET A 245 33.65 -29.70 -8.72
N GLY A 246 32.44 -29.56 -9.27
CA GLY A 246 31.26 -30.27 -8.78
C GLY A 246 31.33 -31.79 -8.96
N THR A 247 30.50 -32.52 -8.23
CA THR A 247 30.42 -33.98 -8.33
C THR A 247 29.52 -34.40 -9.49
N GLU A 248 29.70 -35.60 -10.04
CA GLU A 248 28.71 -36.17 -10.97
C GLU A 248 27.49 -36.65 -10.16
N ILE A 249 26.29 -36.45 -10.73
CA ILE A 249 25.02 -36.85 -10.10
C ILE A 249 24.35 -37.92 -10.95
N SER A 250 23.50 -38.74 -10.32
CA SER A 250 22.73 -39.74 -11.04
C SER A 250 21.63 -39.08 -11.89
N PRO A 251 21.18 -39.73 -12.99
CA PRO A 251 20.06 -39.22 -13.77
C PRO A 251 18.74 -39.18 -12.98
N GLU A 252 18.55 -40.08 -12.02
CA GLU A 252 17.37 -40.10 -11.13
C GLU A 252 17.35 -38.87 -10.20
N ASP A 253 18.51 -38.48 -9.67
CA ASP A 253 18.63 -37.27 -8.85
C ASP A 253 18.42 -36.00 -9.69
N LEU A 254 18.94 -35.99 -10.92
CA LEU A 254 18.76 -34.87 -11.85
C LEU A 254 17.28 -34.65 -12.19
N GLU A 255 16.51 -35.72 -12.44
CA GLU A 255 15.08 -35.62 -12.73
C GLU A 255 14.32 -34.94 -11.59
N ASN A 256 14.64 -35.27 -10.34
CA ASN A 256 14.04 -34.63 -9.17
C ASN A 256 14.44 -33.13 -9.04
N ILE A 257 15.70 -32.80 -9.32
CA ILE A 257 16.16 -31.41 -9.33
C ILE A 257 15.46 -30.61 -10.44
N GLN A 258 15.32 -31.19 -11.63
CA GLN A 258 14.62 -30.59 -12.74
C GLN A 258 13.13 -30.41 -12.44
N ALA A 259 12.48 -31.38 -11.82
CA ALA A 259 11.09 -31.25 -11.39
C ALA A 259 10.91 -30.07 -10.42
N LEU A 260 11.82 -29.91 -9.45
CA LEU A 260 11.78 -28.75 -8.55
C LEU A 260 12.02 -27.43 -9.30
N ALA A 261 12.97 -27.39 -10.23
CA ALA A 261 13.23 -26.22 -11.06
C ALA A 261 12.01 -25.85 -11.94
N GLU A 262 11.29 -26.83 -12.47
CA GLU A 262 10.05 -26.63 -13.22
C GLU A 262 8.95 -26.02 -12.35
N GLN A 263 8.79 -26.52 -11.11
CA GLN A 263 7.86 -25.93 -10.15
C GLN A 263 8.21 -24.48 -9.82
N VAL A 264 9.50 -24.15 -9.64
CA VAL A 264 9.94 -22.76 -9.40
C VAL A 264 9.60 -21.84 -10.57
N VAL A 265 9.82 -22.30 -11.81
CA VAL A 265 9.44 -21.54 -13.01
C VAL A 265 7.92 -21.38 -13.10
N GLY A 266 7.15 -22.45 -12.83
CA GLY A 266 5.69 -22.39 -12.78
C GLY A 266 5.16 -21.41 -11.74
N PHE A 267 5.76 -21.36 -10.54
CA PHE A 267 5.42 -20.37 -9.51
C PHE A 267 5.74 -18.94 -9.93
N TYR A 268 6.87 -18.73 -10.62
CA TYR A 268 7.22 -17.42 -11.16
C TYR A 268 6.23 -16.93 -12.22
N ASP A 269 5.82 -17.80 -13.12
CA ASP A 269 4.83 -17.47 -14.16
C ASP A 269 3.47 -17.18 -13.53
N TYR A 270 3.04 -17.99 -12.55
CA TYR A 270 1.81 -17.73 -11.79
C TYR A 270 1.87 -16.41 -11.03
N ARG A 271 3.01 -16.09 -10.40
CA ARG A 271 3.23 -14.80 -9.71
C ARG A 271 3.10 -13.61 -10.67
N SER A 272 3.61 -13.74 -11.90
CA SER A 272 3.50 -12.72 -12.94
C SER A 272 2.05 -12.55 -13.46
N GLN A 273 1.32 -13.67 -13.60
CA GLN A 273 -0.11 -13.65 -13.93
C GLN A 273 -0.93 -13.01 -12.80
N LEU A 274 -0.65 -13.34 -11.54
CA LEU A 274 -1.31 -12.78 -10.37
C LEU A 274 -1.07 -11.27 -10.24
N ALA A 275 0.16 -10.81 -10.52
CA ALA A 275 0.48 -9.38 -10.55
C ALA A 275 -0.33 -8.65 -11.64
N SER A 276 -0.43 -9.22 -12.85
CA SER A 276 -1.24 -8.66 -13.94
C SER A 276 -2.73 -8.63 -13.61
N TYR A 277 -3.24 -9.69 -12.96
CA TYR A 277 -4.59 -9.75 -12.43
C TYR A 277 -4.85 -8.65 -11.40
N LEU A 278 -3.92 -8.45 -10.46
CA LEU A 278 -4.01 -7.41 -9.44
C LEU A 278 -4.04 -6.01 -10.06
N THR A 279 -3.21 -5.73 -11.07
CA THR A 279 -3.22 -4.49 -11.84
C THR A 279 -4.58 -4.24 -12.50
N SER A 280 -5.15 -5.24 -13.19
CA SER A 280 -6.46 -5.11 -13.83
C SER A 280 -7.56 -4.85 -12.80
N ARG A 281 -7.55 -5.56 -11.68
CA ARG A 281 -8.55 -5.38 -10.61
C ARG A 281 -8.42 -4.06 -9.89
N MET A 282 -7.20 -3.58 -9.64
CA MET A 282 -6.99 -2.31 -8.97
C MET A 282 -7.48 -1.15 -9.85
N ASN A 283 -7.20 -1.18 -11.15
CA ASN A 283 -7.71 -0.18 -12.08
C ASN A 283 -9.25 -0.14 -12.12
N ALA A 284 -9.90 -1.30 -12.04
CA ALA A 284 -11.37 -1.38 -12.03
C ALA A 284 -12.02 -0.90 -10.70
N ILE A 285 -11.34 -1.07 -9.56
CA ILE A 285 -11.90 -0.75 -8.23
C ILE A 285 -11.50 0.64 -7.76
N ALA A 286 -10.23 1.02 -7.92
CA ALA A 286 -9.68 2.27 -7.41
C ALA A 286 -8.75 2.93 -8.45
N PRO A 287 -9.30 3.46 -9.56
CA PRO A 287 -8.51 4.06 -10.62
C PRO A 287 -7.77 5.33 -10.17
N ASN A 288 -8.37 6.16 -9.30
CA ASN A 288 -7.72 7.38 -8.82
C ASN A 288 -6.55 7.08 -7.88
N LEU A 289 -6.72 6.11 -6.96
CA LEU A 289 -5.63 5.65 -6.10
C LEU A 289 -4.48 5.08 -6.94
N THR A 290 -4.81 4.25 -7.93
CA THR A 290 -3.85 3.64 -8.85
C THR A 290 -3.01 4.68 -9.59
N ALA A 291 -3.68 5.69 -10.16
CA ALA A 291 -3.00 6.80 -10.84
C ALA A 291 -2.04 7.56 -9.92
N LEU A 292 -2.32 7.64 -8.61
CA LEU A 292 -1.51 8.41 -7.66
C LEU A 292 -0.33 7.63 -7.08
N VAL A 293 -0.55 6.43 -6.55
CA VAL A 293 0.49 5.67 -5.81
C VAL A 293 0.98 4.42 -6.55
N GLY A 294 0.27 3.97 -7.57
CA GLY A 294 0.52 2.71 -8.29
C GLY A 294 -0.17 1.50 -7.65
N ASP A 295 -0.33 0.43 -8.43
CA ASP A 295 -1.22 -0.69 -8.13
C ASP A 295 -0.77 -1.47 -6.88
N LEU A 296 0.53 -1.81 -6.80
CA LEU A 296 1.08 -2.60 -5.70
C LEU A 296 1.02 -1.86 -4.36
N VAL A 297 1.34 -0.57 -4.36
CA VAL A 297 1.28 0.26 -3.15
C VAL A 297 -0.18 0.49 -2.75
N GLY A 298 -1.07 0.74 -3.71
CA GLY A 298 -2.51 0.83 -3.49
C GLY A 298 -3.09 -0.44 -2.88
N ALA A 299 -2.71 -1.61 -3.39
CA ALA A 299 -3.14 -2.91 -2.87
C ALA A 299 -2.71 -3.13 -1.43
N ARG A 300 -1.45 -2.82 -1.10
CA ARG A 300 -0.95 -2.91 0.28
C ARG A 300 -1.65 -1.94 1.23
N LEU A 301 -2.00 -0.74 0.78
CA LEU A 301 -2.77 0.22 1.59
C LEU A 301 -4.18 -0.31 1.89
N ILE A 302 -4.87 -0.88 0.90
CA ILE A 302 -6.20 -1.48 1.08
C ILE A 302 -6.13 -2.69 2.00
N ALA A 303 -5.15 -3.58 1.79
CA ALA A 303 -4.97 -4.77 2.62
C ALA A 303 -4.68 -4.42 4.09
N HIS A 304 -3.83 -3.43 4.34
CA HIS A 304 -3.54 -2.97 5.70
C HIS A 304 -4.76 -2.33 6.38
N ALA A 305 -5.63 -1.66 5.62
CA ALA A 305 -6.88 -1.08 6.14
C ALA A 305 -8.02 -2.10 6.27
N GLY A 306 -7.90 -3.26 5.61
CA GLY A 306 -8.88 -4.35 5.55
C GLY A 306 -9.95 -4.20 4.46
N SER A 307 -10.35 -2.97 4.13
CA SER A 307 -11.28 -2.67 3.03
C SER A 307 -11.06 -1.27 2.48
N LEU A 308 -11.53 -1.01 1.25
CA LEU A 308 -11.45 0.29 0.62
C LEU A 308 -12.26 1.34 1.40
N THR A 309 -13.43 0.97 1.89
CA THR A 309 -14.30 1.84 2.70
C THR A 309 -13.70 2.16 4.08
N SER A 310 -12.91 1.25 4.65
CA SER A 310 -12.15 1.52 5.89
C SER A 310 -11.01 2.50 5.62
N LEU A 311 -10.31 2.31 4.51
CA LEU A 311 -9.23 3.20 4.07
C LEU A 311 -9.76 4.61 3.78
N SER A 312 -10.93 4.76 3.16
CA SER A 312 -11.53 6.06 2.82
C SER A 312 -11.91 6.90 4.05
N LYS A 313 -12.26 6.25 5.16
CA LYS A 313 -12.52 6.88 6.47
C LYS A 313 -11.25 7.37 7.15
N SER A 314 -10.09 6.82 6.80
CA SER A 314 -8.82 7.21 7.40
C SER A 314 -8.41 8.62 6.94
N PRO A 315 -7.85 9.45 7.84
CA PRO A 315 -7.34 10.76 7.46
C PRO A 315 -6.01 10.62 6.70
N ALA A 316 -5.67 11.65 5.93
CA ALA A 316 -4.42 11.70 5.15
C ALA A 316 -3.15 11.48 5.98
N SER A 317 -3.12 11.97 7.23
CA SER A 317 -1.99 11.76 8.14
C SER A 317 -1.80 10.30 8.54
N THR A 318 -2.89 9.54 8.71
CA THR A 318 -2.83 8.09 8.96
C THR A 318 -2.35 7.37 7.72
N ILE A 319 -2.89 7.70 6.54
CA ILE A 319 -2.48 7.12 5.25
C ILE A 319 -0.98 7.33 4.99
N GLN A 320 -0.42 8.49 5.37
CA GLN A 320 1.00 8.80 5.24
C GLN A 320 1.93 7.84 6.00
N ILE A 321 1.52 7.42 7.20
CA ILE A 321 2.34 6.63 8.14
C ILE A 321 1.86 5.18 8.30
N LEU A 322 0.90 4.76 7.46
CA LEU A 322 0.33 3.41 7.47
C LEU A 322 1.42 2.36 7.20
N GLY A 323 1.49 1.29 7.99
CA GLY A 323 2.52 0.26 7.99
C GLY A 323 3.79 0.60 8.79
N ALA A 324 3.92 1.81 9.34
CA ALA A 324 4.99 2.20 10.25
C ALA A 324 4.53 2.33 11.71
N GLU A 325 3.41 1.69 12.08
CA GLU A 325 2.75 1.83 13.38
C GLU A 325 3.67 1.46 14.54
N LYS A 326 4.46 0.38 14.39
CA LYS A 326 5.40 -0.06 15.43
C LYS A 326 6.42 1.03 15.77
N ALA A 327 6.97 1.68 14.75
CA ALA A 327 7.93 2.78 14.93
C ALA A 327 7.25 4.05 15.45
N LEU A 328 6.04 4.35 14.96
CA LEU A 328 5.22 5.47 15.39
C LEU A 328 4.87 5.39 16.87
N PHE A 329 4.30 4.27 17.31
CA PHE A 329 3.89 4.10 18.70
C PHE A 329 5.08 4.03 19.66
N ARG A 330 6.22 3.48 19.21
CA ARG A 330 7.47 3.54 19.98
C ARG A 330 7.92 4.99 20.17
N ALA A 331 7.98 5.77 19.10
CA ALA A 331 8.41 7.17 19.15
C ALA A 331 7.48 8.04 20.02
N LEU A 332 6.16 7.85 19.91
CA LEU A 332 5.19 8.56 20.75
C LEU A 332 5.35 8.23 22.24
N LYS A 333 5.58 6.96 22.58
CA LYS A 333 5.81 6.53 23.97
C LYS A 333 7.10 7.11 24.55
N THR A 334 8.17 7.16 23.75
CA THR A 334 9.49 7.67 24.20
C THR A 334 9.70 9.16 23.94
N LYS A 335 8.69 9.88 23.41
CA LYS A 335 8.77 11.28 22.97
C LYS A 335 9.92 11.55 21.99
N HIS A 336 10.19 10.58 21.12
CA HIS A 336 11.14 10.71 20.02
C HIS A 336 10.44 11.19 18.74
N ASP A 337 11.21 11.61 17.74
CA ASP A 337 10.70 11.94 16.41
C ASP A 337 9.96 10.77 15.77
N THR A 338 8.77 11.07 15.22
CA THR A 338 7.90 10.09 14.55
C THR A 338 8.38 9.78 13.13
N PRO A 339 8.06 8.58 12.60
CA PRO A 339 8.36 8.24 11.22
C PRO A 339 7.61 9.19 10.25
N LYS A 340 8.26 9.55 9.16
CA LYS A 340 7.73 10.51 8.17
C LYS A 340 6.91 9.85 7.06
N TYR A 341 7.03 8.53 6.90
CA TYR A 341 6.42 7.73 5.85
C TYR A 341 6.25 6.29 6.35
N GLY A 342 5.26 5.58 5.80
CA GLY A 342 5.07 4.14 5.94
C GLY A 342 5.12 3.45 4.58
N LEU A 343 4.11 2.65 4.24
CA LEU A 343 3.99 1.91 2.99
C LEU A 343 4.09 2.80 1.74
N ILE A 344 3.63 4.05 1.85
CA ILE A 344 3.69 5.05 0.77
C ILE A 344 5.13 5.38 0.34
N TYR A 345 6.15 5.05 1.14
CA TYR A 345 7.56 5.26 0.78
C TYR A 345 7.95 4.62 -0.56
N HIS A 346 7.34 3.48 -0.90
CA HIS A 346 7.62 2.74 -2.13
C HIS A 346 6.87 3.28 -3.37
N ALA A 347 6.08 4.36 -3.22
CA ALA A 347 5.44 5.00 -4.36
C ALA A 347 6.49 5.71 -5.25
N SER A 348 6.31 5.64 -6.57
CA SER A 348 7.25 6.18 -7.56
C SER A 348 7.56 7.67 -7.35
N LEU A 349 6.54 8.50 -7.07
CA LEU A 349 6.66 9.94 -6.82
C LEU A 349 7.55 10.28 -5.62
N ILE A 350 7.64 9.40 -4.64
CA ILE A 350 8.50 9.61 -3.45
C ILE A 350 9.90 9.04 -3.70
N GLY A 351 10.00 7.94 -4.45
CA GLY A 351 11.28 7.41 -4.93
C GLY A 351 12.11 8.44 -5.70
N GLN A 352 11.44 9.28 -6.50
CA GLN A 352 12.09 10.34 -7.29
C GLN A 352 12.56 11.56 -6.46
N ALA A 353 11.96 11.80 -5.29
CA ALA A 353 12.31 12.96 -4.46
C ALA A 353 13.59 12.68 -3.64
N THR A 354 14.36 13.71 -3.30
CA THR A 354 15.61 13.54 -2.55
C THR A 354 15.54 14.09 -1.12
N GLY A 355 16.25 13.43 -0.19
CA GLY A 355 16.44 13.89 1.20
C GLY A 355 15.18 14.44 1.90
N ARG A 356 15.20 15.73 2.24
CA ARG A 356 14.10 16.41 2.97
C ARG A 356 12.82 16.55 2.13
N ASN A 357 12.91 16.50 0.81
CA ASN A 357 11.76 16.64 -0.08
C ASN A 357 10.91 15.38 -0.09
N LYS A 358 11.48 14.18 0.13
CA LYS A 358 10.71 12.92 0.30
C LYS A 358 9.59 13.06 1.34
N GLY A 359 9.90 13.59 2.52
CA GLY A 359 8.90 13.79 3.57
C GLY A 359 7.85 14.86 3.24
N LYS A 360 8.20 15.89 2.47
CA LYS A 360 7.24 16.90 1.99
C LYS A 360 6.30 16.30 0.96
N MET A 361 6.84 15.54 0.01
CA MET A 361 6.07 14.86 -1.02
C MET A 361 5.18 13.77 -0.46
N ALA A 362 5.66 12.98 0.50
CA ALA A 362 4.84 11.98 1.19
C ALA A 362 3.58 12.58 1.82
N ARG A 363 3.70 13.76 2.45
CA ARG A 363 2.54 14.45 3.03
C ARG A 363 1.54 14.92 1.98
N ILE A 364 2.02 15.47 0.87
CA ILE A 364 1.14 16.00 -0.19
C ILE A 364 0.50 14.85 -0.98
N LEU A 365 1.27 13.79 -1.26
CA LEU A 365 0.78 12.57 -1.90
C LEU A 365 -0.30 11.91 -1.05
N ALA A 366 -0.08 11.72 0.26
CA ALA A 366 -1.09 11.14 1.15
C ALA A 366 -2.37 12.00 1.22
N ALA A 367 -2.25 13.32 1.16
CA ALA A 367 -3.42 14.22 1.11
C ALA A 367 -4.22 14.05 -0.19
N LYS A 368 -3.54 13.94 -1.34
CA LYS A 368 -4.22 13.72 -2.63
C LYS A 368 -4.73 12.29 -2.78
N ALA A 369 -3.99 11.29 -2.30
CA ALA A 369 -4.43 9.91 -2.26
C ALA A 369 -5.68 9.74 -1.39
N SER A 370 -5.75 10.40 -0.23
CA SER A 370 -6.96 10.38 0.62
C SER A 370 -8.20 10.93 -0.11
N LEU A 371 -8.03 11.96 -0.94
CA LEU A 371 -9.12 12.47 -1.79
C LEU A 371 -9.51 11.46 -2.87
N GLY A 372 -8.52 10.89 -3.58
CA GLY A 372 -8.75 9.86 -4.60
C GLY A 372 -9.48 8.64 -4.06
N ILE A 373 -9.03 8.10 -2.92
CA ILE A 373 -9.65 6.94 -2.26
C ILE A 373 -11.12 7.20 -1.87
N ARG A 374 -11.43 8.41 -1.41
CA ARG A 374 -12.82 8.77 -1.04
C ARG A 374 -13.72 8.86 -2.26
N VAL A 375 -13.21 9.36 -3.38
CA VAL A 375 -13.96 9.37 -4.63
C VAL A 375 -14.14 7.95 -5.14
N ASP A 376 -13.07 7.14 -5.18
CA ASP A 376 -13.15 5.73 -5.61
C ASP A 376 -14.11 4.91 -4.74
N SER A 377 -14.18 5.18 -3.43
CA SER A 377 -15.02 4.42 -2.49
C SER A 377 -16.48 4.89 -2.41
N LEU A 378 -16.78 6.16 -2.67
CA LEU A 378 -18.09 6.76 -2.37
C LEU A 378 -18.79 7.34 -3.60
N ALA A 379 -18.10 7.52 -4.73
CA ALA A 379 -18.72 8.03 -5.93
C ALA A 379 -19.57 6.93 -6.58
N GLU A 380 -20.84 7.23 -6.78
CA GLU A 380 -21.74 6.45 -7.61
C GLU A 380 -21.65 6.98 -9.04
N TRP A 381 -21.08 6.18 -9.93
CA TRP A 381 -20.98 6.52 -11.36
C TRP A 381 -22.15 5.85 -12.10
N GLY A 382 -22.75 6.57 -13.05
CA GLY A 382 -23.71 5.96 -13.98
C GLY A 382 -23.02 5.04 -14.99
N ASP A 383 -23.78 4.17 -15.65
CA ASP A 383 -23.25 3.18 -16.61
C ASP A 383 -22.57 3.81 -17.84
N ASP A 384 -22.84 5.10 -18.14
CA ASP A 384 -22.31 5.82 -19.31
C ASP A 384 -20.93 6.48 -19.08
N VAL A 385 -20.33 6.36 -17.89
CA VAL A 385 -19.09 7.06 -17.54
C VAL A 385 -17.87 6.25 -17.98
N THR A 386 -16.94 6.89 -18.70
CA THR A 386 -15.70 6.23 -19.16
C THR A 386 -14.72 6.00 -18.01
N GLU A 387 -13.84 5.00 -18.14
CA GLU A 387 -12.78 4.74 -17.15
C GLU A 387 -11.81 5.92 -17.00
N GLU A 388 -11.62 6.72 -18.06
CA GLU A 388 -10.80 7.93 -18.02
C GLU A 388 -11.43 9.01 -17.13
N ASP A 389 -12.75 9.19 -17.20
CA ASP A 389 -13.48 10.13 -16.35
C ASP A 389 -13.43 9.70 -14.88
N LYS A 390 -13.50 8.39 -14.61
CA LYS A 390 -13.33 7.85 -13.25
C LYS A 390 -11.94 8.14 -12.70
N ALA A 391 -10.89 8.07 -13.53
CA ALA A 391 -9.49 8.31 -13.16
C ALA A 391 -9.05 9.80 -13.23
N ALA A 392 -9.92 10.70 -13.71
CA ALA A 392 -9.56 12.08 -14.02
C ALA A 392 -8.99 12.84 -12.81
N LEU A 393 -9.56 12.64 -11.62
CA LEU A 393 -9.08 13.28 -10.39
C LEU A 393 -7.66 12.83 -10.04
N GLY A 394 -7.38 11.53 -10.16
CA GLY A 394 -6.09 10.93 -9.85
C GLY A 394 -5.01 11.39 -10.84
N THR A 395 -5.33 11.42 -12.13
CA THR A 395 -4.41 11.88 -13.19
C THR A 395 -4.10 13.37 -13.08
N GLU A 396 -5.09 14.23 -12.86
CA GLU A 396 -4.89 15.66 -12.64
C GLU A 396 -4.08 15.94 -11.37
N ALA A 397 -4.38 15.22 -10.29
CA ALA A 397 -3.63 15.32 -9.05
C ALA A 397 -2.18 14.85 -9.23
N ARG A 398 -1.94 13.77 -9.97
CA ARG A 398 -0.59 13.28 -10.29
C ARG A 398 0.21 14.32 -11.08
N PHE A 399 -0.36 14.88 -12.13
CA PHE A 399 0.29 15.94 -12.93
C PHE A 399 0.69 17.14 -12.06
N ASN A 400 -0.21 17.58 -11.18
CA ASN A 400 0.07 18.68 -10.25
C ASN A 400 1.17 18.33 -9.24
N LEU A 401 1.25 17.08 -8.79
CA LEU A 401 2.29 16.58 -7.88
C LEU A 401 3.65 16.52 -8.57
N GLU A 402 3.71 16.04 -9.80
CA GLU A 402 4.94 15.98 -10.61
C GLU A 402 5.49 17.38 -10.88
N ARG A 403 4.63 18.32 -11.29
CA ARG A 403 5.01 19.74 -11.44
C ARG A 403 5.58 20.33 -10.14
N LYS A 404 4.96 19.98 -9.00
CA LYS A 404 5.39 20.46 -7.69
C LYS A 404 6.71 19.82 -7.24
N LEU A 405 6.93 18.54 -7.54
CA LEU A 405 8.19 17.84 -7.30
C LEU A 405 9.32 18.47 -8.10
N ALA A 406 9.10 18.69 -9.40
CA ALA A 406 10.07 19.38 -10.27
C ALA A 406 10.42 20.77 -9.73
N GLY A 407 9.43 21.53 -9.26
CA GLY A 407 9.67 22.83 -8.61
C GLY A 407 10.32 22.76 -7.22
N MET A 408 10.36 21.59 -6.57
CA MET A 408 11.06 21.40 -5.28
C MET A 408 12.51 20.97 -5.47
N GLU A 409 12.76 20.02 -6.38
CA GLU A 409 14.11 19.54 -6.72
C GLU A 409 14.88 20.58 -7.55
N GLY A 410 14.19 21.30 -8.45
CA GLY A 410 14.78 22.38 -9.25
C GLY A 410 15.06 23.68 -8.49
N LYS A 411 14.93 23.70 -7.15
CA LYS A 411 15.28 24.88 -6.36
C LYS A 411 16.80 25.05 -6.36
N PRO A 412 17.33 26.17 -6.86
CA PRO A 412 18.77 26.40 -6.83
C PRO A 412 19.22 26.38 -5.37
N ILE A 413 20.33 25.68 -5.13
CA ILE A 413 21.00 25.74 -3.83
C ILE A 413 21.33 27.20 -3.60
N LYS A 414 20.91 27.75 -2.45
CA LYS A 414 21.27 29.12 -2.10
C LYS A 414 22.79 29.21 -2.15
N PRO A 415 23.38 30.12 -2.93
CA PRO A 415 24.83 30.27 -2.95
C PRO A 415 25.26 30.55 -1.52
N ARG A 416 26.05 29.64 -0.92
CA ARG A 416 26.76 29.93 0.33
C ARG A 416 27.78 30.99 -0.06
N GLY A 417 27.43 32.24 0.19
CA GLY A 417 28.23 33.39 -0.19
C GLY A 417 29.63 33.26 0.40
N VAL A 418 30.60 33.01 -0.46
CA VAL A 418 31.88 33.69 -0.30
C VAL A 418 31.55 35.16 -0.55
N ALA A 419 31.91 36.03 0.40
CA ALA A 419 31.67 37.47 0.30
C ALA A 419 32.46 38.03 -0.89
N ILE A 420 31.86 37.93 -2.07
CA ILE A 420 32.41 38.39 -3.33
C ILE A 420 31.41 39.42 -3.85
N ALA A 421 31.90 40.64 -4.03
CA ALA A 421 31.15 41.72 -4.67
C ALA A 421 30.60 41.25 -6.04
N PRO A 422 29.55 41.88 -6.59
CA PRO A 422 28.86 41.40 -7.81
C PRO A 422 29.74 41.20 -9.07
N ASN A 423 31.02 41.58 -9.04
CA ASN A 423 32.00 41.36 -10.12
C ASN A 423 33.05 40.27 -9.85
N GLY A 424 32.92 39.40 -8.84
CA GLY A 424 33.83 38.26 -8.71
C GLY A 424 35.20 38.57 -8.09
N VAL A 425 35.53 39.85 -7.87
CA VAL A 425 36.85 40.30 -7.39
C VAL A 425 36.73 40.78 -5.94
N GLN A 426 37.51 40.17 -5.03
CA GLN A 426 37.76 40.75 -3.71
C GLN A 426 38.46 42.10 -3.92
N ALA A 427 37.86 43.19 -3.42
CA ALA A 427 38.57 44.47 -3.40
C ALA A 427 39.81 44.30 -2.50
N GLU A 428 41.00 44.34 -3.10
CA GLU A 428 42.25 44.39 -2.32
C GLU A 428 42.21 45.62 -1.42
N LYS A 429 42.80 45.50 -0.22
CA LYS A 429 42.94 46.65 0.68
C LYS A 429 43.72 47.74 -0.05
N PHE A 430 43.19 48.96 -0.03
CA PHE A 430 43.80 50.11 -0.69
C PHE A 430 45.18 50.40 -0.09
N ASP A 431 46.24 50.03 -0.82
CA ASP A 431 47.62 50.40 -0.52
C ASP A 431 48.06 51.57 -1.41
N LEU A 432 48.49 52.67 -0.79
CA LEU A 432 49.12 53.81 -1.47
C LEU A 432 50.49 53.38 -2.01
N LYS A 433 50.56 53.00 -3.29
CA LYS A 433 51.86 52.83 -3.97
C LYS A 433 52.52 54.19 -4.13
N GLU A 434 53.64 54.41 -3.46
CA GLU A 434 54.45 55.63 -3.62
C GLU A 434 54.94 55.76 -5.08
N ALA A 435 54.32 56.67 -5.82
CA ALA A 435 54.76 57.05 -7.16
C ALA A 435 55.89 58.08 -7.07
N ARG A 436 57.04 57.82 -7.71
CA ARG A 436 58.12 58.80 -7.82
C ARG A 436 57.62 59.99 -8.64
N LYS A 437 57.50 61.16 -8.01
CA LYS A 437 57.20 62.42 -8.69
C LYS A 437 58.51 63.02 -9.21
N TYR A 438 58.49 63.55 -10.44
CA TYR A 438 59.62 64.25 -11.03
C TYR A 438 59.95 65.50 -10.19
N ASN A 439 61.25 65.72 -9.92
CA ASN A 439 61.70 66.87 -9.14
C ASN A 439 62.03 68.05 -10.09
N PRO A 440 61.20 69.11 -10.14
CA PRO A 440 61.38 70.23 -11.06
C PRO A 440 62.59 71.12 -10.73
N ASP A 441 63.21 70.97 -9.55
CA ASP A 441 64.39 71.75 -9.15
C ASP A 441 65.69 71.28 -9.84
N ALA A 442 65.63 70.20 -10.63
CA ALA A 442 66.78 69.68 -11.38
C ALA A 442 67.04 70.41 -12.73
N ASP A 443 66.15 71.32 -13.14
CA ASP A 443 66.19 71.98 -14.45
C ASP A 443 66.81 73.39 -14.45
N ALA A 444 67.45 73.84 -13.37
CA ALA A 444 68.16 75.12 -13.32
C ALA A 444 69.68 74.99 -13.59
N LEU A 445 70.17 75.65 -14.66
CA LEU A 445 71.56 75.65 -15.13
C LEU A 445 72.49 76.62 -14.34
N ALA A 446 73.55 76.02 -13.77
CA ALA A 446 74.83 76.49 -13.19
C ALA A 446 75.21 77.99 -13.04
N SER A 447 75.69 78.34 -11.83
CA SER A 447 76.76 79.32 -11.58
C SER A 447 77.65 78.89 -10.38
N GLU A 448 78.94 79.23 -10.43
CA GLU A 448 80.13 78.58 -9.81
C GLU A 448 80.30 78.63 -8.26
N GLU A 449 80.78 77.49 -7.71
CA GLU A 449 81.72 77.19 -6.57
C GLU A 449 81.63 77.86 -5.17
N PRO A 450 82.27 77.29 -4.10
CA PRO A 450 82.44 75.90 -3.68
C PRO A 450 82.07 75.69 -2.18
N ALA A 451 82.38 74.50 -1.65
CA ALA A 451 82.69 74.20 -0.23
C ALA A 451 81.68 73.38 0.63
N THR A 452 82.22 72.23 1.05
CA THR A 452 82.19 71.67 2.41
C THR A 452 81.00 70.85 2.94
N ALA A 453 81.31 69.57 3.15
CA ALA A 453 81.30 68.87 4.43
C ALA A 453 80.15 67.88 4.78
N GLN A 454 80.62 66.64 5.05
CA GLN A 454 80.19 65.67 6.07
C GLN A 454 79.00 64.73 5.73
N LYS A 455 79.28 63.44 5.43
CA LYS A 455 79.48 62.28 6.35
C LYS A 455 78.15 61.76 6.93
N SER A 456 77.57 60.68 6.39
CA SER A 456 77.91 59.24 6.58
C SER A 456 77.52 58.62 7.94
N LYS A 457 76.61 57.63 7.92
CA LYS A 457 76.56 56.37 8.72
C LYS A 457 75.39 55.52 8.17
N LYS A 458 75.55 54.41 7.42
CA LYS A 458 76.05 53.05 7.77
C LYS A 458 75.24 52.48 8.97
N GLU A 459 74.52 51.36 8.93
CA GLU A 459 74.84 49.96 8.54
C GLU A 459 73.53 49.14 8.36
N LYS A 460 73.35 48.34 7.29
CA LYS A 460 73.62 46.89 7.12
C LYS A 460 72.81 45.88 7.98
N LYS A 461 71.84 45.26 7.29
CA LYS A 461 71.27 43.87 7.33
C LYS A 461 71.80 42.83 8.35
N LYS A 462 70.87 42.00 8.86
CA LYS A 462 70.75 40.50 8.75
C LYS A 462 69.31 40.11 9.20
N LEU A 463 68.45 39.49 8.38
CA LEU A 463 68.26 38.04 8.11
C LEU A 463 68.14 37.17 9.37
N VAL A 464 66.94 36.68 9.66
CA VAL A 464 66.54 35.26 9.79
C VAL A 464 65.00 35.19 9.94
N GLU A 465 64.45 34.12 9.38
CA GLU A 465 63.08 33.70 9.11
C GLU A 465 62.49 32.91 10.30
N GLU A 466 61.29 33.26 10.77
CA GLU A 466 60.38 32.36 11.50
C GLU A 466 58.93 32.78 11.13
N VAL A 467 58.20 31.86 10.49
CA VAL A 467 56.76 31.96 10.22
C VAL A 467 56.07 31.05 11.21
N GLU A 468 55.27 31.63 12.10
CA GLU A 468 54.31 30.90 12.93
C GLU A 468 53.01 30.72 12.16
N ASP A 469 52.58 29.47 12.06
CA ASP A 469 51.29 29.01 11.54
C ASP A 469 50.15 29.35 12.52
N GLU A 470 49.09 30.00 12.03
CA GLU A 470 47.76 29.99 12.67
C GLU A 470 46.72 29.40 11.71
N GLU A 471 45.89 28.55 12.32
CA GLU A 471 44.96 27.58 11.78
C GLU A 471 43.76 28.21 11.05
N MET A 472 43.37 27.62 9.91
CA MET A 472 42.03 27.76 9.34
C MET A 472 41.44 26.37 9.07
N ALA A 473 40.22 26.19 9.56
CA ALA A 473 39.48 24.94 9.64
C ALA A 473 38.81 24.55 8.30
N ASP A 474 39.15 23.37 7.79
CA ASP A 474 38.35 22.58 6.84
C ASP A 474 37.23 21.85 7.62
N ALA A 475 35.94 21.99 7.31
CA ALA A 475 35.23 21.50 6.13
C ALA A 475 35.12 19.96 6.09
N ASP A 476 34.20 19.43 6.91
CA ASP A 476 33.72 18.04 6.88
C ASP A 476 33.18 17.67 5.49
N SER A 477 33.83 16.70 4.85
CA SER A 477 33.28 15.85 3.81
C SER A 477 33.45 14.39 4.25
N ASP A 478 32.38 13.79 4.76
CA ASP A 478 32.31 12.34 4.96
C ASP A 478 31.42 11.74 3.87
N GLU A 479 32.07 11.14 2.88
CA GLU A 479 31.56 9.98 2.16
C GLU A 479 31.66 8.77 3.10
N ALA A 480 30.55 8.06 3.30
CA ALA A 480 30.55 6.74 3.92
C ALA A 480 29.73 5.79 3.05
N GLU A 481 30.45 4.96 2.29
CA GLU A 481 29.95 3.72 1.74
C GLU A 481 29.75 2.69 2.86
N ASP A 482 28.52 2.17 2.90
CA ASP A 482 28.12 0.77 2.99
C ASP A 482 29.07 -0.27 3.63
N SER A 483 28.68 -0.75 4.82
CA SER A 483 28.68 -2.18 5.15
C SER A 483 27.90 -2.38 6.46
N ASP A 484 26.68 -2.92 6.40
CA ASP A 484 26.08 -3.63 7.54
C ASP A 484 24.87 -4.48 7.09
N GLU A 485 25.16 -5.71 6.67
CA GLU A 485 24.25 -6.85 6.83
C GLU A 485 24.98 -7.94 7.61
N SER A 486 24.81 -7.95 8.94
CA SER A 486 24.59 -9.14 9.77
C SER A 486 24.82 -8.79 11.23
N GLU A 487 23.76 -8.56 12.01
CA GLU A 487 23.78 -8.82 13.45
C GLU A 487 22.34 -8.81 13.99
N ALA A 488 21.68 -9.96 13.84
CA ALA A 488 20.47 -10.29 14.57
C ALA A 488 20.85 -11.12 15.81
N GLU A 489 20.21 -10.75 16.93
CA GLU A 489 20.05 -11.49 18.20
C GLU A 489 21.28 -11.64 19.12
N ALA A 490 21.51 -10.63 19.97
CA ALA A 490 22.15 -10.82 21.28
C ALA A 490 21.13 -10.55 22.41
N PRO A 491 21.11 -11.35 23.51
CA PRO A 491 20.20 -11.14 24.63
C PRO A 491 20.44 -9.79 25.33
N GLN A 492 19.37 -9.21 25.88
CA GLN A 492 19.39 -7.84 26.43
C GLN A 492 20.44 -7.65 27.54
N GLU A 493 20.77 -8.69 28.30
CA GLU A 493 21.68 -8.63 29.47
C GLU A 493 23.13 -8.34 29.09
N GLU A 494 23.70 -9.02 28.08
CA GLU A 494 25.07 -8.74 27.60
C GLU A 494 25.21 -7.30 27.07
N ARG A 495 24.11 -6.74 26.53
CA ARG A 495 24.07 -5.37 26.01
C ARG A 495 24.07 -4.34 27.14
N TYR A 496 23.57 -4.68 28.32
CA TYR A 496 23.64 -3.84 29.51
C TYR A 496 25.01 -3.92 30.19
N GLU A 497 25.61 -5.11 30.27
CA GLU A 497 26.97 -5.28 30.80
C GLU A 497 28.02 -4.54 29.97
N ARG A 498 27.98 -4.66 28.63
CA ARG A 498 28.88 -3.89 27.74
C ARG A 498 28.70 -2.36 27.87
N LYS A 499 27.51 -1.89 28.24
CA LYS A 499 27.24 -0.46 28.48
C LYS A 499 27.70 -0.01 29.87
N LEU A 500 27.69 -0.91 30.85
CA LEU A 500 28.25 -0.69 32.18
C LEU A 500 29.78 -0.59 32.12
N GLU A 501 30.43 -1.50 31.38
CA GLU A 501 31.89 -1.49 31.16
C GLU A 501 32.36 -0.25 30.39
N ARG A 502 31.53 0.27 29.48
CA ARG A 502 31.77 1.55 28.78
C ARG A 502 31.46 2.79 29.63
N GLY A 503 30.90 2.61 30.83
CA GLY A 503 30.58 3.68 31.78
C GLY A 503 29.40 4.55 31.37
N GLU A 504 28.52 4.09 30.47
CA GLU A 504 27.39 4.87 29.95
C GLU A 504 26.15 4.82 30.88
N ILE A 505 26.15 3.93 31.88
CA ILE A 505 25.07 3.72 32.84
C ILE A 505 25.66 3.67 34.25
N THR A 506 25.06 4.40 35.20
CA THR A 506 25.35 4.30 36.64
C THR A 506 24.09 3.86 37.37
N PHE A 507 24.25 3.18 38.51
CA PHE A 507 23.13 2.80 39.37
C PHE A 507 23.04 3.71 40.60
N ASP A 508 21.83 4.14 40.90
CA ASP A 508 21.50 4.96 42.05
C ASP A 508 21.58 4.08 43.32
N LYS A 509 21.59 4.68 44.54
CA LYS A 509 21.66 3.91 45.81
C LYS A 509 20.47 2.95 46.02
N GLU A 510 19.43 3.05 45.20
CA GLU A 510 18.22 2.22 45.20
C GLU A 510 18.17 1.21 44.03
N GLY A 511 19.24 1.11 43.23
CA GLY A 511 19.41 0.05 42.21
C GLY A 511 18.77 0.32 40.84
N ASN A 512 18.30 1.54 40.55
CA ASN A 512 17.76 1.91 39.23
C ASN A 512 18.87 2.43 38.28
N PRO A 513 18.87 2.07 36.98
CA PRO A 513 19.87 2.53 36.03
C PRO A 513 19.58 3.94 35.49
N THR A 514 20.55 4.84 35.62
CA THR A 514 20.53 6.19 35.05
C THR A 514 21.59 6.34 33.95
N SER A 515 21.21 6.86 32.79
CA SER A 515 22.11 7.01 31.62
C SER A 515 22.84 8.35 31.65
N VAL A 516 24.17 8.33 31.50
CA VAL A 516 25.01 9.55 31.51
C VAL A 516 25.26 10.02 30.07
N SER A 517 25.13 11.33 29.81
CA SER A 517 25.31 11.88 28.46
C SER A 517 26.77 11.78 27.99
N LYS A 518 27.01 11.48 26.70
CA LYS A 518 28.36 11.41 26.10
C LYS A 518 29.16 12.72 26.24
N LYS A 519 28.47 13.85 26.43
CA LYS A 519 29.08 15.17 26.64
C LYS A 519 29.66 15.30 28.05
N ASP A 520 28.98 14.73 29.04
CA ASP A 520 29.43 14.71 30.44
C ASP A 520 30.57 13.71 30.67
N LEU A 521 30.56 12.56 29.98
CA LEU A 521 31.69 11.61 29.95
C LEU A 521 32.96 12.20 29.32
N LYS A 522 32.83 13.02 28.27
CA LYS A 522 33.97 13.75 27.69
C LYS A 522 34.49 14.83 28.64
N LYS A 523 33.60 15.49 29.38
CA LYS A 523 33.96 16.54 30.35
C LYS A 523 34.67 15.94 31.57
N SER A 524 34.16 14.85 32.14
CA SER A 524 34.78 14.14 33.26
C SER A 524 36.15 13.53 32.90
N LYS A 525 36.31 12.97 31.69
CA LYS A 525 37.63 12.52 31.20
C LYS A 525 38.62 13.66 30.98
N LYS A 526 38.14 14.85 30.58
CA LYS A 526 38.97 16.05 30.40
C LYS A 526 39.37 16.67 31.74
N ASP A 527 38.49 16.62 32.72
CA ASP A 527 38.72 17.09 34.09
C ASP A 527 39.65 16.12 34.86
N ALA A 528 39.50 14.80 34.67
CA ALA A 528 40.42 13.79 35.21
C ALA A 528 41.84 13.92 34.62
N LYS A 529 41.97 14.15 33.30
CA LYS A 529 43.27 14.44 32.66
C LYS A 529 43.89 15.77 33.11
N LYS A 530 43.09 16.73 33.57
CA LYS A 530 43.59 17.98 34.17
C LYS A 530 44.05 17.77 35.62
N ALA A 531 43.31 16.97 36.41
CA ALA A 531 43.69 16.62 37.78
C ALA A 531 45.00 15.82 37.83
N ASP A 532 45.19 14.87 36.91
CA ASP A 532 46.40 14.03 36.83
C ASP A 532 47.65 14.85 36.39
N LYS A 533 47.45 15.94 35.65
CA LYS A 533 48.52 16.89 35.28
C LYS A 533 48.91 17.84 36.42
N ASP A 534 48.01 18.11 37.38
CA ASP A 534 48.27 18.98 38.53
C ASP A 534 48.93 18.21 39.69
N ASP A 535 48.60 16.92 39.88
CA ASP A 535 49.19 16.10 40.94
C ASP A 535 50.62 15.58 40.60
N GLY A 536 50.93 15.47 39.29
CA GLY A 536 52.27 15.10 38.80
C GLY A 536 53.37 16.15 39.04
N LYS A 537 53.03 17.37 39.46
CA LYS A 537 54.00 18.46 39.71
C LYS A 537 54.45 18.60 41.16
N LYS A 538 53.89 17.83 42.11
CA LYS A 538 54.23 17.92 43.55
C LYS A 538 54.90 16.69 44.18
N ARG A 539 55.08 15.58 43.46
CA ARG A 539 55.65 14.31 44.02
C ARG A 539 56.98 13.86 43.44
N LYS A 540 57.86 14.80 43.07
CA LYS A 540 59.23 14.46 42.63
C LYS A 540 60.29 15.10 43.52
N ARG A 541 60.15 14.95 44.85
CA ARG A 541 61.24 15.22 45.80
C ARG A 541 60.98 14.62 47.20
N SER A 542 61.02 13.30 47.34
CA SER A 542 61.41 12.60 48.58
C SER A 542 61.41 11.09 48.37
N GLU A 543 62.53 10.47 48.74
CA GLU A 543 62.64 9.08 49.21
C GLU A 543 62.74 7.98 48.14
N ASP A 544 63.92 7.92 47.53
CA ASP A 544 64.73 6.68 47.53
C ASP A 544 65.00 6.30 48.99
N GLU A 545 64.57 5.10 49.39
CA GLU A 545 64.88 4.30 50.60
C GLU A 545 63.61 3.75 51.26
N ASP A 546 63.04 2.66 50.73
CA ASP A 546 62.72 1.47 51.54
C ASP A 546 62.06 0.34 50.73
N GLU A 547 62.25 -0.89 51.22
CA GLU A 547 61.58 -2.14 50.82
C GLU A 547 62.08 -2.91 49.58
N LYS A 548 63.38 -3.21 49.61
CA LYS A 548 63.81 -4.61 49.51
C LYS A 548 63.31 -5.36 50.76
N LYS A 549 62.14 -6.03 50.71
CA LYS A 549 61.81 -7.28 51.45
C LYS A 549 60.31 -7.64 51.31
N LYS A 550 60.06 -8.85 50.77
CA LYS A 550 58.86 -9.71 50.89
C LYS A 550 58.11 -9.96 49.56
N LYS A 551 58.68 -10.86 48.76
CA LYS A 551 57.92 -11.89 48.03
C LYS A 551 58.77 -13.15 47.91
N LYS A 552 58.72 -13.97 48.97
CA LYS A 552 59.10 -15.39 49.01
C LYS A 552 58.03 -16.07 49.87
N LYS A 553 57.51 -17.20 49.38
CA LYS A 553 56.41 -18.05 49.90
C LYS A 553 55.00 -17.57 49.54
N SER A 554 54.09 -18.40 49.06
CA SER A 554 54.09 -19.86 48.87
C SER A 554 53.03 -20.28 47.87
N LYS A 555 53.37 -21.33 47.10
CA LYS A 555 52.48 -22.26 46.39
C LYS A 555 51.79 -23.20 47.40
N GLY A 556 50.61 -23.70 47.04
CA GLY A 556 50.09 -25.02 47.43
C GLY A 556 49.10 -25.02 48.57
N GLU A 557 47.81 -25.20 48.28
CA GLU A 557 47.09 -26.48 48.31
C GLU A 557 45.86 -26.41 47.40
#